data_AF-A0A1X2Z939-F1
#
_entry.id   AF-A0A1X2Z939-F1
#
_cell.length_a   1.000
_cell.length_b   1.000
_cell.length_c   1.000
_cell.angle_alpha   90.00
_cell.angle_beta   90.00
_cell.angle_gamma   90.00
#
_symmetry.space_group_name_H-M   'P 1'
#
loop_
_entity.id
_entity.type
_entity.pdbx_description
1 polymer ?
#
loop_
_entity_poly.entity_id
_entity_poly.type
_entity_poly.pdbx_seq_one_letter_code
_entity_poly.pdbx_strand_id
1 'polypeptide(L)'
;MLDLEQLLSDLRDLEHELNSMGVEAVLDERDDGMPEFHFGEFGGGLSWWVNKGFYLTIWAGNLSDVYDTNIFREFRHELMRRLADQYEGKAQDTRDTWGRLCGDDTPMPANLAEKTDEYKRVAERLHDAIRDDGVPVFIDNFADFKLLRQHDPRDLLTGVTGQRLRDMGLVERKYCPGDVFDELTDKGRAAVEYTARTMGISLN
;
A
#
# COMPACT_ATOMS: atom_id res chain seq x y z
N MET A 1 1.45 13.49 19.43
CA MET A 1 0.06 14.00 19.43
C MET A 1 -0.09 14.72 18.10
N LEU A 2 -0.97 14.22 17.23
CA LEU A 2 -1.23 14.84 15.93
C LEU A 2 -1.92 16.19 16.15
N ASP A 3 -1.54 17.20 15.37
CA ASP A 3 -2.30 18.44 15.27
C ASP A 3 -3.50 18.17 14.35
N LEU A 4 -4.70 18.27 14.92
CA LEU A 4 -5.94 17.97 14.21
C LEU A 4 -6.14 18.93 13.03
N GLU A 5 -5.78 20.21 13.16
CA GLU A 5 -5.92 21.19 12.09
C GLU A 5 -5.02 20.85 10.91
N GLN A 6 -3.77 20.46 11.19
CA GLN A 6 -2.84 20.02 10.15
C GLN A 6 -3.36 18.75 9.46
N LEU A 7 -3.86 17.77 10.21
CA LEU A 7 -4.34 16.53 9.63
C LEU A 7 -5.59 16.73 8.75
N LEU A 8 -6.48 17.65 9.12
CA LEU A 8 -7.61 18.05 8.28
C LEU A 8 -7.15 18.75 7.00
N SER A 9 -6.11 19.58 7.08
CA SER A 9 -5.49 20.19 5.90
C SER A 9 -4.87 19.12 4.99
N ASP A 10 -4.11 18.20 5.57
CA ASP A 10 -3.45 17.11 4.85
C ASP A 10 -4.45 16.20 4.13
N LEU A 11 -5.61 15.91 4.73
CA LEU A 11 -6.69 15.14 4.09
C LEU A 11 -7.32 15.88 2.90
N ARG A 12 -7.49 17.20 2.98
CA ARG A 12 -8.01 18.01 1.85
C ARG A 12 -6.99 18.11 0.72
N ASP A 13 -5.72 18.28 1.06
CA ASP A 13 -4.65 18.27 0.07
C ASP A 13 -4.57 16.91 -0.64
N LEU A 14 -4.76 15.81 0.11
CA LEU A 14 -4.85 14.46 -0.45
C LEU A 14 -6.06 14.29 -1.37
N GLU A 15 -7.23 14.84 -1.04
CA GLU A 15 -8.39 14.84 -1.93
C GLU A 15 -8.05 15.49 -3.28
N HIS A 16 -7.42 16.66 -3.26
CA HIS A 16 -6.99 17.35 -4.48
C HIS A 16 -5.93 16.57 -5.25
N GLU A 17 -4.98 15.96 -4.55
CA GLU A 17 -3.94 15.12 -5.13
C GLU A 17 -4.54 13.91 -5.86
N LEU A 18 -5.43 13.17 -5.20
CA LEU A 18 -6.13 12.02 -5.77
C LEU A 18 -6.95 12.40 -7.01
N ASN A 19 -7.71 13.50 -6.93
CA ASN A 19 -8.49 14.02 -8.06
C ASN A 19 -7.60 14.40 -9.24
N SER A 20 -6.41 14.97 -8.99
CA SER A 20 -5.46 15.31 -10.06
C SER A 20 -4.92 14.08 -10.81
N MET A 21 -4.90 12.92 -10.15
CA MET A 21 -4.48 11.65 -10.77
C MET A 21 -5.60 10.97 -11.56
N GLY A 22 -6.86 11.42 -11.42
CA GLY A 22 -8.04 10.81 -12.04
C GLY A 22 -8.80 9.86 -11.10
N VAL A 23 -8.51 9.89 -9.80
CA VAL A 23 -9.32 9.22 -8.79
C VAL A 23 -10.52 10.12 -8.47
N GLU A 24 -11.73 9.59 -8.53
CA GLU A 24 -12.94 10.33 -8.14
C GLU A 24 -13.05 10.39 -6.60
N ALA A 25 -12.15 11.13 -5.96
CA ALA A 25 -12.08 11.24 -4.51
C ALA A 25 -12.98 12.36 -3.99
N VAL A 26 -13.80 12.03 -2.99
CA VAL A 26 -14.61 12.99 -2.24
C VAL A 26 -14.33 12.78 -0.76
N LEU A 27 -13.90 13.83 -0.07
CA LEU A 27 -13.77 13.83 1.38
C LEU A 27 -15.08 14.33 2.00
N ASP A 28 -15.84 13.43 2.60
CA ASP A 28 -17.14 13.73 3.21
C ASP A 28 -17.07 13.63 4.74
N GLU A 29 -18.10 14.13 5.42
CA GLU A 29 -18.26 14.02 6.86
C GLU A 29 -19.15 12.82 7.22
N ARG A 30 -18.65 11.92 8.06
CA ARG A 30 -19.40 10.80 8.64
C ARG A 30 -20.42 11.28 9.68
N ASP A 31 -21.33 10.39 10.06
CA ASP A 31 -22.29 10.59 11.15
C ASP A 31 -21.65 11.00 12.51
N ASP A 32 -20.40 10.60 12.75
CA ASP A 32 -19.64 10.96 13.95
C ASP A 32 -18.81 12.25 13.81
N GLY A 33 -18.99 12.98 12.70
CA GLY A 33 -18.30 14.24 12.40
C GLY A 33 -16.86 14.07 11.90
N MET A 34 -16.41 12.84 11.63
CA MET A 34 -15.05 12.58 11.15
C MET A 34 -14.98 12.60 9.62
N PRO A 35 -13.94 13.20 9.02
CA PRO A 35 -13.76 13.21 7.57
C PRO A 35 -13.35 11.84 7.02
N GLU A 36 -13.93 11.45 5.88
CA GLU A 36 -13.82 10.13 5.30
C GLU A 36 -13.90 10.15 3.77
N PHE A 37 -13.03 9.36 3.13
CA PHE A 37 -13.10 9.02 1.72
C PHE A 37 -13.87 7.72 1.50
N HIS A 38 -14.63 7.65 0.40
CA HIS A 38 -15.34 6.45 -0.03
C HIS A 38 -14.98 6.06 -1.47
N PHE A 39 -14.53 4.83 -1.68
CA PHE A 39 -14.10 4.29 -2.97
C PHE A 39 -14.84 3.00 -3.36
N GLY A 40 -16.14 2.97 -3.10
CA GLY A 40 -16.99 1.78 -3.30
C GLY A 40 -16.94 0.86 -2.07
N GLU A 41 -16.25 -0.28 -2.18
CA GLU A 41 -16.22 -1.29 -1.11
C GLU A 41 -15.20 -0.99 0.01
N PHE A 42 -14.37 0.03 -0.16
CA PHE A 42 -13.42 0.48 0.84
C PHE A 42 -13.47 2.00 1.01
N GLY A 43 -12.96 2.48 2.14
CA GLY A 43 -12.80 3.90 2.43
C GLY A 43 -11.64 4.13 3.37
N GLY A 44 -11.30 5.41 3.60
CA GLY A 44 -10.24 5.79 4.51
C GLY A 44 -10.43 7.19 5.05
N GLY A 45 -10.08 7.44 6.31
CA GLY A 45 -10.35 8.73 6.93
C GLY A 45 -9.82 8.87 8.35
N LEU A 46 -10.24 9.94 8.99
CA LEU A 46 -9.94 10.19 10.39
C LEU A 46 -10.86 9.35 11.28
N SER A 47 -10.33 8.88 12.39
CA SER A 47 -11.07 8.16 13.41
C SER A 47 -10.58 8.55 14.79
N TRP A 48 -11.40 8.29 15.79
CA TRP A 48 -11.08 8.57 17.18
C TRP A 48 -11.43 7.39 18.08
N TRP A 49 -10.53 7.05 18.99
CA TRP A 49 -10.79 6.04 20.02
C TRP A 49 -10.34 6.53 21.39
N VAL A 50 -11.13 6.25 22.44
CA VAL A 50 -10.90 6.72 23.82
C VAL A 50 -9.46 6.50 24.29
N ASN A 51 -8.87 5.34 23.95
CA ASN A 51 -7.53 4.95 24.38
C ASN A 51 -6.43 5.20 23.34
N LYS A 52 -6.77 5.58 22.11
CA LYS A 52 -5.81 5.82 21.01
C LYS A 52 -5.71 7.31 20.62
N GLY A 53 -6.70 8.12 20.97
CA GLY A 53 -6.86 9.48 20.45
C GLY A 53 -7.29 9.46 18.98
N PHE A 54 -6.95 10.51 18.24
CA PHE A 54 -7.14 10.59 16.80
C PHE A 54 -6.12 9.72 16.04
N TYR A 55 -6.60 8.99 15.04
CA TYR A 55 -5.79 8.16 14.16
C TYR A 55 -6.44 8.08 12.77
N LEU A 56 -5.66 7.70 11.77
CA LEU A 56 -6.13 7.49 10.41
C LEU A 56 -6.39 6.01 10.20
N THR A 57 -7.44 5.68 9.44
CA THR A 57 -7.78 4.30 9.17
C THR A 57 -8.28 4.11 7.75
N ILE A 58 -8.03 2.92 7.19
CA ILE A 58 -8.58 2.45 5.91
C ILE A 58 -9.31 1.15 6.21
N TRP A 59 -10.55 1.00 5.75
CA TRP A 59 -11.36 -0.21 5.91
C TRP A 59 -11.84 -0.69 4.55
N ALA A 60 -11.97 -2.00 4.37
CA ALA A 60 -12.52 -2.61 3.17
C ALA A 60 -13.58 -3.67 3.52
N GLY A 61 -14.88 -3.32 3.47
CA GLY A 61 -16.07 -4.18 3.56
C GLY A 61 -16.23 -5.13 4.77
N ASN A 62 -15.15 -5.49 5.45
CA ASN A 62 -15.00 -6.47 6.51
C ASN A 62 -14.06 -5.88 7.56
N LEU A 63 -14.46 -5.96 8.83
CA LEU A 63 -13.75 -5.42 9.99
C LEU A 63 -12.33 -5.99 10.19
N SER A 64 -11.96 -7.06 9.48
CA SER A 64 -10.62 -7.66 9.55
C SER A 64 -9.60 -7.05 8.57
N ASP A 65 -10.02 -6.31 7.55
CA ASP A 65 -9.12 -5.60 6.64
C ASP A 65 -9.16 -4.10 6.95
N VAL A 66 -8.68 -3.79 8.16
CA VAL A 66 -8.58 -2.43 8.68
C VAL A 66 -7.11 -2.12 8.89
N TYR A 67 -6.62 -1.09 8.20
CA TYR A 67 -5.34 -0.46 8.46
C TYR A 67 -5.55 0.72 9.41
N ASP A 68 -4.70 0.86 10.43
CA ASP A 68 -4.68 2.04 11.29
C ASP A 68 -3.25 2.59 11.48
N THR A 69 -3.11 3.91 11.48
CA THR A 69 -1.84 4.59 11.73
C THR A 69 -2.07 5.97 12.33
N ASN A 70 -1.08 6.48 13.05
CA ASN A 70 -1.01 7.86 13.48
C ASN A 70 -0.01 8.67 12.63
N ILE A 71 0.42 8.15 11.49
CA ILE A 71 1.38 8.78 10.58
C ILE A 71 0.68 9.04 9.24
N PHE A 72 0.43 10.32 8.93
CA PHE A 72 -0.28 10.70 7.71
C PHE A 72 0.39 10.19 6.43
N ARG A 73 1.73 10.21 6.36
CA ARG A 73 2.46 9.70 5.19
C ARG A 73 2.20 8.22 4.94
N GLU A 74 2.17 7.41 5.99
CA GLU A 74 1.86 5.98 5.86
C GLU A 74 0.40 5.76 5.43
N PHE A 75 -0.55 6.55 5.97
CA PHE A 75 -1.94 6.52 5.54
C PHE A 75 -2.10 6.89 4.06
N ARG A 76 -1.52 8.01 3.62
CA ARG A 76 -1.52 8.44 2.22
C ARG A 76 -0.97 7.33 1.32
N HIS A 77 0.19 6.78 1.67
CA HIS A 77 0.86 5.73 0.91
C HIS A 77 -0.02 4.49 0.76
N GLU A 78 -0.55 3.99 1.88
CA GLU A 78 -1.38 2.78 1.88
C GLU A 78 -2.71 2.99 1.16
N LEU A 79 -3.32 4.18 1.28
CA LEU A 79 -4.53 4.53 0.54
C LEU A 79 -4.27 4.54 -0.97
N MET A 80 -3.20 5.18 -1.42
CA MET A 80 -2.82 5.22 -2.83
C MET A 80 -2.48 3.83 -3.38
N ARG A 81 -1.77 3.00 -2.60
CA ARG A 81 -1.44 1.62 -2.97
C ARG A 81 -2.70 0.79 -3.17
N ARG A 82 -3.64 0.82 -2.22
CA ARG A 82 -4.93 0.10 -2.33
C ARG A 82 -5.79 0.62 -3.48
N LEU A 83 -5.77 1.94 -3.74
CA LEU A 83 -6.42 2.52 -4.91
C LEU A 83 -5.78 2.00 -6.20
N ALA A 84 -4.45 1.95 -6.29
CA ALA A 84 -3.77 1.43 -7.47
C ALA A 84 -4.18 -0.02 -7.75
N ASP A 85 -4.15 -0.87 -6.72
CA ASP A 85 -4.62 -2.28 -6.80
C ASP A 85 -6.08 -2.35 -7.29
N GLN A 86 -6.97 -1.48 -6.78
CA GLN A 86 -8.37 -1.43 -7.21
C GLN A 86 -8.52 -1.02 -8.69
N TYR A 87 -7.77 -0.03 -9.16
CA TYR A 87 -7.82 0.42 -10.55
C TYR A 87 -7.22 -0.62 -11.51
N GLU A 88 -6.16 -1.31 -11.12
CA GLU A 88 -5.64 -2.48 -11.85
C GLU A 88 -6.69 -3.60 -11.91
N GLY A 89 -7.34 -3.91 -10.79
CA GLY A 89 -8.43 -4.87 -10.71
C GLY A 89 -9.59 -4.51 -11.66
N LYS A 90 -10.06 -3.26 -11.65
CA LYS A 90 -11.09 -2.76 -12.58
C LYS A 90 -10.69 -2.93 -14.04
N ALA A 91 -9.41 -2.68 -14.38
CA ALA A 91 -8.90 -2.87 -15.72
C ALA A 91 -8.86 -4.35 -16.13
N GLN A 92 -8.51 -5.24 -15.20
CA GLN A 92 -8.50 -6.68 -15.45
C GLN A 92 -9.92 -7.24 -15.56
N ASP A 93 -10.80 -6.89 -14.63
CA ASP A 93 -12.20 -7.34 -14.59
C ASP A 93 -12.96 -6.94 -15.86
N THR A 94 -12.66 -5.76 -16.43
CA THR A 94 -13.24 -5.32 -17.70
C THR A 94 -12.82 -6.25 -18.85
N ARG A 95 -11.55 -6.65 -18.91
CA ARG A 95 -11.05 -7.59 -19.93
C ARG A 95 -11.63 -8.99 -19.73
N ASP A 96 -11.62 -9.49 -18.51
CA ASP A 96 -12.11 -10.84 -18.18
C ASP A 96 -13.61 -10.96 -18.45
N THR A 97 -14.38 -9.94 -18.10
CA THR A 97 -15.82 -9.88 -18.38
C THR A 97 -16.09 -9.89 -19.88
N TRP A 98 -15.31 -9.13 -20.66
CA TRP A 98 -15.42 -9.14 -22.13
C TRP A 98 -15.08 -10.52 -22.72
N GLY A 99 -13.97 -11.13 -22.30
CA GLY A 99 -13.56 -12.47 -22.75
C GLY A 99 -14.61 -13.53 -22.44
N ARG A 100 -15.22 -13.48 -21.25
CA ARG A 100 -16.34 -14.38 -20.87
C ARG A 100 -17.59 -14.21 -21.73
N LEU A 101 -17.89 -12.98 -22.18
CA LEU A 101 -19.09 -12.68 -22.98
C LEU A 101 -18.89 -12.94 -24.48
N CYS A 102 -17.68 -12.75 -24.99
CA CYS A 102 -17.41 -12.70 -26.45
C CYS A 102 -16.31 -13.65 -26.93
N GLY A 103 -15.61 -14.35 -26.03
CA GLY A 103 -14.44 -15.17 -26.32
C GLY A 103 -13.15 -14.33 -26.37
N ASP A 104 -12.04 -14.92 -25.91
CA ASP A 104 -10.75 -14.22 -25.75
C ASP A 104 -10.15 -13.70 -27.07
N ASP A 105 -10.52 -14.32 -28.20
CA ASP A 105 -10.06 -13.92 -29.54
C ASP A 105 -10.83 -12.73 -30.12
N THR A 106 -11.94 -12.31 -29.49
CA THR A 106 -12.77 -11.21 -29.98
C THR A 106 -12.21 -9.86 -29.49
N PRO A 107 -11.82 -8.94 -30.39
CA PRO A 107 -11.28 -7.65 -29.98
C PRO A 107 -12.31 -6.83 -29.21
N MET A 108 -11.87 -6.20 -28.14
CA MET A 108 -12.70 -5.35 -27.30
C MET A 108 -13.10 -4.06 -28.05
N PRO A 109 -14.37 -3.62 -27.95
CA PRO A 109 -14.83 -2.35 -28.49
C PRO A 109 -13.99 -1.17 -28.00
N ALA A 110 -13.79 -0.18 -28.87
CA ALA A 110 -12.89 0.94 -28.61
C ALA A 110 -13.19 1.68 -27.30
N ASN A 111 -14.46 1.88 -26.95
CA ASN A 111 -14.87 2.54 -25.71
C ASN A 111 -14.50 1.75 -24.45
N LEU A 112 -14.57 0.41 -24.50
CA LEU A 112 -14.17 -0.43 -23.37
C LEU A 112 -12.64 -0.52 -23.28
N ALA A 113 -11.96 -0.59 -24.41
CA ALA A 113 -10.50 -0.56 -24.46
C ALA A 113 -9.95 0.77 -23.89
N GLU A 114 -10.51 1.90 -24.30
CA GLU A 114 -10.14 3.23 -23.80
C GLU A 114 -10.35 3.35 -22.29
N LYS A 115 -11.51 2.90 -21.78
CA LYS A 115 -11.79 2.88 -20.34
C LYS A 115 -10.82 1.99 -19.56
N THR A 116 -10.45 0.85 -20.13
CA THR A 116 -9.48 -0.06 -19.52
C THR A 116 -8.09 0.56 -19.46
N ASP A 117 -7.70 1.30 -20.50
CA ASP A 117 -6.43 2.02 -20.53
C ASP A 117 -6.42 3.22 -19.58
N GLU A 118 -7.55 3.89 -19.40
CA GLU A 118 -7.72 4.94 -18.39
C GLU A 118 -7.48 4.41 -16.97
N TYR A 119 -8.09 3.28 -16.61
CA TYR A 119 -7.84 2.66 -15.30
C TYR A 119 -6.36 2.31 -15.08
N LYS A 120 -5.69 1.77 -16.10
CA LYS A 120 -4.24 1.50 -16.03
C LYS A 120 -3.43 2.76 -15.81
N ARG A 121 -3.73 3.85 -16.53
CA ARG A 121 -3.02 5.13 -16.36
C ARG A 121 -3.22 5.72 -14.96
N VAL A 122 -4.41 5.57 -14.37
CA VAL A 122 -4.66 6.02 -12.99
C VAL A 122 -3.82 5.20 -12.01
N ALA A 123 -3.81 3.86 -12.14
CA ALA A 123 -2.97 2.99 -11.31
C ALA A 123 -1.47 3.32 -11.44
N GLU A 124 -0.98 3.54 -12.66
CA GLU A 124 0.41 3.94 -12.91
C GLU A 124 0.75 5.25 -12.20
N ARG A 125 -0.12 6.27 -12.29
CA ARG A 125 0.07 7.55 -11.58
C ARG A 125 0.11 7.39 -10.07
N LEU A 126 -0.76 6.53 -9.52
CA LEU A 126 -0.79 6.24 -8.08
C LEU A 126 0.51 5.57 -7.63
N HIS A 127 1.02 4.59 -8.39
CA HIS A 127 2.31 3.94 -8.11
C HIS A 127 3.48 4.93 -8.21
N ASP A 128 3.48 5.79 -9.22
CA ASP A 128 4.52 6.81 -9.38
C ASP A 128 4.51 7.82 -8.22
N ALA A 129 3.33 8.17 -7.71
CA ALA A 129 3.15 9.10 -6.58
C ALA A 129 3.66 8.56 -5.23
N ILE A 130 3.87 7.24 -5.10
CA ILE A 130 4.36 6.60 -3.87
C ILE A 130 5.79 6.05 -3.99
N ARG A 131 6.41 6.08 -5.17
CA ARG A 131 7.68 5.36 -5.43
C ARG A 131 8.86 5.79 -4.54
N ASP A 132 8.85 7.04 -4.06
CA ASP A 132 9.92 7.64 -3.26
C ASP A 132 9.38 8.57 -2.15
N ASP A 133 8.18 8.32 -1.62
CA ASP A 133 7.54 9.18 -0.62
C ASP A 133 8.13 9.08 0.80
N GLY A 134 9.17 8.27 0.95
CA GLY A 134 9.89 8.04 2.21
C GLY A 134 9.18 7.09 3.17
N VAL A 135 8.08 6.45 2.75
CA VAL A 135 7.45 5.37 3.52
C VAL A 135 8.24 4.07 3.30
N PRO A 136 8.53 3.29 4.36
CA PRO A 136 9.22 2.02 4.21
C PRO A 136 8.45 1.06 3.30
N VAL A 137 9.17 0.15 2.64
CA VAL A 137 8.56 -0.85 1.76
C VAL A 137 7.65 -1.76 2.57
N PHE A 138 6.40 -1.92 2.12
CA PHE A 138 5.52 -2.98 2.62
C PHE A 138 5.92 -4.33 2.02
N ILE A 139 6.17 -5.32 2.86
CA ILE A 139 6.54 -6.67 2.43
C ILE A 139 5.24 -7.46 2.23
N ASP A 140 4.73 -7.43 1.00
CA ASP A 140 3.51 -8.11 0.56
C ASP A 140 3.58 -9.64 0.71
N ASN A 141 4.75 -10.21 0.47
CA ASN A 141 5.00 -11.63 0.61
C ASN A 141 5.26 -12.00 2.07
N PHE A 142 4.27 -12.65 2.68
CA PHE A 142 4.34 -13.04 4.10
C PHE A 142 5.49 -13.98 4.45
N ALA A 143 5.95 -14.81 3.50
CA ALA A 143 7.10 -15.69 3.72
C ALA A 143 8.41 -14.88 3.77
N ASP A 144 8.53 -13.87 2.91
CA ASP A 144 9.67 -12.94 2.94
C ASP A 144 9.68 -12.12 4.22
N PHE A 145 8.51 -11.63 4.66
CA PHE A 145 8.38 -10.92 5.94
C PHE A 145 8.84 -11.80 7.11
N LYS A 146 8.37 -13.05 7.19
CA LYS A 146 8.78 -13.99 8.25
C LYS A 146 10.28 -14.26 8.20
N LEU A 147 10.83 -14.49 7.01
CA LEU A 147 12.24 -14.74 6.80
C LEU A 147 13.08 -13.57 7.30
N LEU A 148 12.78 -12.34 6.85
CA LEU A 148 13.50 -11.13 7.25
C LEU A 148 13.35 -10.83 8.74
N ARG A 149 12.15 -11.00 9.30
CA ARG A 149 11.90 -10.78 10.74
C ARG A 149 12.74 -11.70 11.63
N GLN A 150 12.93 -12.96 11.21
CA GLN A 150 13.62 -13.98 11.98
C GLN A 150 15.09 -14.15 11.56
N HIS A 151 15.57 -13.29 10.65
CA HIS A 151 16.88 -13.43 10.03
C HIS A 151 18.00 -13.23 11.05
N ASP A 152 18.84 -14.26 11.24
CA ASP A 152 20.07 -14.11 12.02
C ASP A 152 21.06 -13.28 11.19
N PRO A 153 21.67 -12.21 11.74
CA PRO A 153 22.69 -11.43 11.04
C PRO A 153 23.88 -12.24 10.52
N ARG A 154 24.11 -13.47 11.00
CA ARG A 154 25.16 -14.38 10.52
C ARG A 154 24.67 -15.41 9.51
N ASP A 155 23.38 -15.43 9.20
CA ASP A 155 22.83 -16.34 8.20
C ASP A 155 23.02 -15.81 6.78
N LEU A 156 23.22 -16.74 5.84
CA LEU A 156 23.31 -16.45 4.42
C LEU A 156 21.98 -16.71 3.73
N LEU A 157 21.39 -15.67 3.13
CA LEU A 157 20.18 -15.83 2.31
C LEU A 157 20.56 -16.31 0.91
N THR A 158 20.23 -17.56 0.63
CA THR A 158 20.56 -18.23 -0.62
C THR A 158 19.39 -18.28 -1.60
N GLY A 159 19.69 -18.70 -2.83
CA GLY A 159 18.69 -18.89 -3.87
C GLY A 159 18.05 -17.59 -4.38
N VAL A 160 16.92 -17.77 -5.07
CA VAL A 160 16.17 -16.70 -5.72
C VAL A 160 15.62 -15.70 -4.70
N THR A 161 15.14 -16.18 -3.55
CA THR A 161 14.65 -15.31 -2.47
C THR A 161 15.74 -14.40 -1.94
N GLY A 162 16.91 -14.93 -1.58
CA GLY A 162 18.02 -14.10 -1.11
C GLY A 162 18.47 -13.08 -2.15
N GLN A 163 18.53 -13.46 -3.44
CA GLN A 163 18.88 -12.52 -4.50
C GLN A 163 17.84 -11.40 -4.62
N ARG A 164 16.56 -11.73 -4.69
CA ARG A 164 15.47 -10.76 -4.76
C ARG A 164 15.48 -9.79 -3.58
N LEU A 165 15.68 -10.27 -2.35
CA LEU A 165 15.71 -9.41 -1.16
C LEU A 165 16.93 -8.47 -1.14
N ARG A 166 18.07 -8.90 -1.71
CA ARG A 166 19.22 -8.02 -1.97
C ARG A 166 18.93 -6.99 -3.06
N ASP A 167 18.29 -7.41 -4.16
CA ASP A 167 17.93 -6.51 -5.26
C ASP A 167 16.92 -5.43 -4.81
N MET A 168 16.04 -5.77 -3.87
CA MET A 168 15.15 -4.81 -3.19
C MET A 168 15.89 -3.89 -2.19
N GLY A 169 17.16 -4.18 -1.88
CA GLY A 169 17.98 -3.46 -0.92
C GLY A 169 17.59 -3.67 0.55
N LEU A 170 16.83 -4.74 0.86
CA LEU A 170 16.39 -5.05 2.22
C LEU A 170 17.48 -5.75 3.03
N VAL A 171 18.37 -6.46 2.34
CA VAL A 171 19.55 -7.11 2.92
C VAL A 171 20.79 -6.77 2.10
N GLU A 172 21.95 -6.78 2.75
CA GLU A 172 23.24 -6.55 2.12
C GLU A 172 24.19 -7.71 2.44
N ARG A 173 24.89 -8.20 1.43
CA ARG A 173 25.89 -9.25 1.61
C ARG A 173 27.18 -8.67 2.19
N LYS A 174 27.61 -9.20 3.32
CA LYS A 174 28.89 -8.88 3.94
C LYS A 174 29.89 -10.00 3.71
N TYR A 175 31.14 -9.60 3.47
CA TYR A 175 32.26 -10.50 3.26
C TYR A 175 33.28 -10.24 4.36
N CYS A 176 33.46 -11.21 5.25
CA CYS A 176 34.49 -11.18 6.29
C CYS A 176 35.50 -12.32 6.03
N PRO A 177 36.75 -12.20 6.48
CA PRO A 177 37.71 -13.29 6.34
C PRO A 177 37.19 -14.58 6.99
N GLY A 178 36.87 -15.58 6.16
CA GLY A 178 36.33 -16.87 6.60
C GLY A 178 34.82 -16.91 6.80
N ASP A 179 34.08 -15.84 6.50
CA ASP A 179 32.63 -15.77 6.73
C ASP A 179 31.90 -14.93 5.67
N VAL A 180 30.70 -15.36 5.29
CA VAL A 180 29.82 -14.65 4.34
C VAL A 180 28.40 -14.77 4.85
N PHE A 181 27.78 -13.63 5.12
CA PHE A 181 26.43 -13.53 5.65
C PHE A 181 25.69 -12.38 4.99
N ASP A 182 24.37 -12.40 5.06
CA ASP A 182 23.53 -11.29 4.63
C ASP A 182 23.00 -10.58 5.89
N GLU A 183 23.09 -9.25 5.95
CA GLU A 183 22.60 -8.47 7.09
C GLU A 183 21.41 -7.60 6.65
N LEU A 184 20.41 -7.42 7.52
CA LEU A 184 19.35 -6.44 7.28
C LEU A 184 19.95 -5.03 7.14
N THR A 185 19.56 -4.32 6.08
CA THR A 185 19.87 -2.90 5.95
C THR A 185 18.93 -2.08 6.84
N ASP A 186 19.18 -0.78 6.99
CA ASP A 186 18.22 0.14 7.63
C ASP A 186 16.87 0.12 6.89
N LYS A 187 16.90 0.04 5.55
CA LYS A 187 15.70 -0.13 4.73
C LYS A 187 14.97 -1.45 5.04
N GLY A 188 15.72 -2.54 5.20
CA GLY A 188 15.18 -3.84 5.59
C GLY A 188 14.52 -3.84 6.97
N ARG A 189 15.19 -3.26 7.97
CA ARG A 189 14.62 -3.09 9.32
C ARG A 189 13.35 -2.25 9.29
N ALA A 190 13.38 -1.10 8.64
CA ALA A 190 12.23 -0.22 8.50
C ALA A 190 11.06 -0.92 7.78
N ALA A 191 11.33 -1.72 6.75
CA ALA A 191 10.33 -2.50 6.03
C ALA A 191 9.69 -3.59 6.92
N VAL A 192 10.47 -4.31 7.72
CA VAL A 192 9.95 -5.30 8.68
C VAL A 192 9.09 -4.61 9.75
N GLU A 193 9.56 -3.50 10.31
CA GLU A 193 8.81 -2.74 11.31
C GLU A 193 7.49 -2.20 10.77
N TYR A 194 7.55 -1.57 9.59
CA TYR A 194 6.37 -1.03 8.92
C TYR A 194 5.37 -2.14 8.60
N THR A 195 5.83 -3.24 7.99
CA THR A 195 4.99 -4.40 7.65
C THR A 195 4.32 -5.00 8.89
N ALA A 196 5.07 -5.17 9.98
CA ALA A 196 4.53 -5.70 11.22
C ALA A 196 3.45 -4.80 11.82
N ARG A 197 3.66 -3.47 11.82
CA ARG A 197 2.64 -2.50 12.24
C ARG A 197 1.39 -2.59 11.36
N THR A 198 1.56 -2.54 10.05
CA THR A 198 0.47 -2.60 9.06
C THR A 198 -0.35 -3.90 9.17
N MET A 199 0.29 -5.03 9.48
CA MET A 199 -0.40 -6.32 9.68
C MET A 199 -0.92 -6.55 11.11
N GLY A 200 -0.71 -5.62 12.05
CA GLY A 200 -1.07 -5.81 13.46
C GLY A 200 -0.27 -6.92 14.17
N ILE A 201 0.93 -7.21 13.69
CA ILE A 201 1.81 -8.27 14.21
C ILE A 201 2.78 -7.69 15.24
N SER A 202 2.80 -8.26 16.46
CA SER A 202 3.82 -7.91 17.46
C SER A 202 5.20 -8.44 17.07
N LEU A 203 6.23 -7.61 17.22
CA LEU A 203 7.63 -7.92 16.95
C LEU A 203 8.39 -8.52 18.14
N ASN A 204 7.74 -8.65 19.30
CA ASN A 204 8.32 -9.28 20.50
C ASN A 204 8.66 -10.76 20.27
#